data_AF-A0AAV7IFF3-F1
#
_entry.id   AF-A0AAV7IFF3-F1
#
_cell.length_a   1.000
_cell.length_b   1.000
_cell.length_c   1.000
_cell.angle_alpha   90.00
_cell.angle_beta   90.00
_cell.angle_gamma   90.00
#
_symmetry.space_group_name_H-M   'P 1'
#
loop_
_entity.id
_entity.type
_entity.pdbx_description
1 polymer ?
#
loop_
_entity_poly.entity_id
_entity_poly.type
_entity_poly.pdbx_seq_one_letter_code
_entity_poly.pdbx_strand_id
1 'polypeptide(L)'
;MKTFILFVCVVAFLWVEASANCPPFDDPQGDETVPEGTKFDKKCVQYECKNGAYYGITCAESHCLGQTGSTEYNYSLSFPKCCPQPICP
;
A
#
# COMPACT_ATOMS: atom_id res chain seq x y z
N MET A 1 35.96 3.93 -34.32
CA MET A 1 34.51 3.79 -34.62
C MET A 1 33.84 2.53 -34.05
N LYS A 2 34.47 1.75 -33.15
CA LYS A 2 33.85 0.54 -32.54
C LYS A 2 33.44 0.74 -31.07
N THR A 3 33.99 1.76 -30.41
CA THR A 3 33.78 2.05 -28.99
C THR A 3 32.49 2.83 -28.69
N PHE A 4 31.93 3.52 -29.70
CA PHE A 4 30.71 4.32 -29.53
C PHE A 4 29.42 3.49 -29.42
N ILE A 5 29.38 2.30 -30.02
CA ILE A 5 28.17 1.45 -30.04
C ILE A 5 27.96 0.75 -28.70
N LEU A 6 29.04 0.46 -27.95
CA LEU A 6 28.97 -0.16 -26.63
C LEU A 6 28.46 0.79 -25.54
N PHE A 7 28.69 2.10 -25.68
CA PHE A 7 28.23 3.09 -24.69
C PHE A 7 26.72 3.32 -24.76
N VAL A 8 26.09 3.10 -25.91
CA VAL A 8 24.64 3.33 -26.11
C VAL A 8 23.80 2.21 -25.47
N CYS A 9 24.31 0.98 -25.38
CA CYS A 9 23.58 -0.12 -24.72
C CYS A 9 23.58 -0.02 -23.20
N VAL A 10 24.64 0.48 -22.57
CA VAL A 10 24.74 0.49 -21.08
C VAL A 10 23.82 1.55 -20.46
N VAL A 11 23.53 2.64 -21.18
CA VAL A 11 22.59 3.69 -20.71
C VAL A 11 21.12 3.27 -20.88
N ALA A 12 20.81 2.32 -21.76
CA ALA A 12 19.44 1.83 -21.98
C ALA A 12 18.95 0.83 -20.91
N PHE A 13 19.84 0.25 -20.11
CA PHE A 13 19.51 -0.66 -19.00
C PHE A 13 19.40 0.04 -17.64
N LEU A 14 19.67 1.34 -17.58
CA LEU A 14 19.51 2.14 -16.38
C LEU A 14 18.15 2.85 -16.43
N TRP A 15 17.19 2.28 -15.71
CA TRP A 15 16.05 3.00 -15.14
C TRP A 15 14.90 3.34 -16.08
N VAL A 16 14.22 2.29 -16.56
CA VAL A 16 12.76 2.38 -16.67
C VAL A 16 12.21 1.38 -15.67
N GLU A 17 12.20 1.77 -14.39
CA GLU A 17 11.13 1.28 -13.53
C GLU A 17 9.87 1.90 -14.11
N ALA A 18 9.13 1.12 -14.91
CA ALA A 18 7.78 1.45 -15.29
C ALA A 18 6.90 1.31 -14.03
N SER A 19 7.14 2.17 -13.04
CA SER A 19 6.28 2.29 -11.88
C SER A 19 5.04 3.05 -12.33
N ALA A 20 3.91 2.35 -12.30
CA ALA A 20 2.64 2.93 -12.72
C ALA A 20 2.04 3.66 -11.52
N ASN A 21 1.83 4.97 -11.67
CA ASN A 21 1.04 5.73 -10.71
C ASN A 21 -0.37 5.14 -10.61
N CYS A 22 -0.95 5.18 -9.42
CA CYS A 22 -2.30 4.71 -9.18
C CYS A 22 -3.32 5.79 -9.53
N PRO A 23 -4.54 5.42 -9.96
CA PRO A 23 -5.66 6.37 -10.07
C PRO A 23 -5.99 6.95 -8.69
N PRO A 24 -6.69 8.10 -8.61
CA PRO A 24 -7.07 8.65 -7.32
C PRO A 24 -7.92 7.69 -6.49
N PHE A 25 -7.64 7.62 -5.18
CA PHE A 25 -8.21 6.61 -4.29
C PHE A 25 -9.66 6.91 -3.86
N ASP A 26 -9.95 8.17 -3.53
CA ASP A 26 -11.26 8.60 -3.03
C ASP A 26 -12.25 8.95 -4.15
N ASP A 27 -11.74 9.48 -5.26
CA ASP A 27 -12.53 9.88 -6.41
C ASP A 27 -11.91 9.29 -7.69
N PRO A 28 -12.46 8.20 -8.24
CA PRO A 28 -11.92 7.56 -9.44
C PRO A 28 -12.07 8.41 -10.72
N GLN A 29 -12.76 9.56 -10.65
CA GLN A 29 -12.86 10.55 -11.73
C GLN A 29 -11.92 11.74 -11.53
N GLY A 30 -11.14 11.77 -10.44
CA GLY A 30 -10.12 12.79 -10.22
C GLY A 30 -8.96 12.67 -11.19
N ASP A 31 -8.35 13.82 -11.51
CA ASP A 31 -7.14 13.87 -12.36
C ASP A 31 -5.84 13.66 -11.56
N GLU A 32 -5.93 13.65 -10.22
CA GLU A 32 -4.77 13.54 -9.33
C GLU A 32 -4.32 12.08 -9.19
N THR A 33 -3.27 11.71 -9.92
CA THR A 33 -2.66 10.39 -9.81
C THR A 33 -1.80 10.28 -8.55
N VAL A 34 -1.83 9.13 -7.89
CA VAL A 34 -1.01 8.85 -6.70
C VAL A 34 0.31 8.19 -7.12
N PRO A 35 1.48 8.72 -6.69
CA PRO A 35 2.77 8.15 -7.08
C PRO A 35 2.97 6.73 -6.52
N GLU A 36 3.70 5.90 -7.25
CA GLU A 36 4.07 4.56 -6.78
C GLU A 36 4.85 4.62 -5.46
N GLY A 37 4.62 3.64 -4.58
CA GLY A 37 5.21 3.57 -3.26
C GLY A 37 4.52 4.47 -2.22
N THR A 38 3.54 5.29 -2.60
CA THR A 38 2.75 6.07 -1.64
C THR A 38 2.02 5.15 -0.67
N LYS A 39 2.17 5.43 0.63
CA LYS A 39 1.49 4.73 1.73
C LYS A 39 0.57 5.68 2.48
N PHE A 40 -0.64 5.25 2.76
CA PHE A 40 -1.59 6.00 3.59
C PHE A 40 -2.55 5.06 4.28
N ASP A 41 -3.13 5.53 5.39
CA ASP A 41 -4.07 4.75 6.19
C ASP A 41 -5.49 5.26 5.98
N LYS A 42 -6.45 4.35 5.78
CA LYS A 42 -7.88 4.67 5.75
C LYS A 42 -8.69 3.59 6.44
N LYS A 43 -9.54 3.99 7.39
CA LYS A 43 -10.37 3.07 8.20
C LYS A 43 -9.57 1.89 8.77
N CYS A 44 -8.39 2.17 9.32
CA CYS A 44 -7.48 1.17 9.88
C CYS A 44 -6.97 0.09 8.88
N VAL A 45 -6.89 0.47 7.61
CA VAL A 45 -6.24 -0.32 6.55
C VAL A 45 -5.11 0.53 5.99
N GLN A 46 -3.90 -0.04 5.89
CA GLN A 46 -2.78 0.60 5.21
C GLN A 46 -2.83 0.26 3.73
N TYR A 47 -2.92 1.28 2.88
CA TYR A 47 -2.87 1.13 1.44
C TYR A 47 -1.48 1.51 0.92
N GLU A 48 -1.00 0.77 -0.08
CA GLU A 48 0.21 1.07 -0.82
C GLU A 48 -0.12 1.06 -2.33
N CYS A 49 0.26 2.14 -3.02
CA CYS A 49 0.23 2.16 -4.48
C CYS A 49 1.41 1.37 -5.04
N LYS A 50 1.14 0.34 -5.84
CA LYS A 50 2.18 -0.48 -6.48
C LYS A 50 1.71 -0.93 -7.87
N ASN A 51 2.51 -0.71 -8.91
CA ASN A 51 2.19 -1.14 -10.27
C ASN A 51 0.79 -0.67 -10.75
N GLY A 52 0.39 0.57 -10.42
CA GLY A 52 -0.87 1.16 -10.86
C GLY A 52 -2.12 0.63 -10.13
N ALA A 53 -1.94 -0.18 -9.09
CA ALA A 53 -3.02 -0.70 -8.26
C ALA A 53 -2.76 -0.47 -6.77
N TYR A 54 -3.83 -0.41 -5.98
CA TYR A 54 -3.75 -0.32 -4.53
C TYR A 54 -3.75 -1.68 -3.88
N TYR A 55 -2.80 -1.90 -2.99
CA TYR A 55 -2.74 -3.08 -2.12
C TYR A 55 -3.02 -2.65 -0.69
N GLY A 56 -4.03 -3.27 -0.07
CA GLY A 56 -4.41 -2.98 1.30
C GLY A 56 -3.91 -4.06 2.26
N ILE A 57 -3.30 -3.66 3.37
CA ILE A 57 -2.99 -4.53 4.51
C ILE A 57 -4.01 -4.24 5.61
N THR A 58 -4.81 -5.26 5.95
CA THR A 58 -5.80 -5.20 7.02
C THR A 58 -5.21 -5.74 8.32
N CYS A 59 -5.88 -5.46 9.44
CA CYS A 59 -5.56 -6.07 10.72
C CYS A 59 -5.68 -7.61 10.64
N ALA A 60 -4.81 -8.30 11.38
CA ALA A 60 -4.93 -9.73 11.56
C ALA A 60 -6.21 -10.04 12.35
N GLU A 61 -6.98 -11.03 11.88
CA GLU A 61 -8.13 -11.51 12.63
C GLU A 61 -7.65 -12.23 13.90
N SER A 62 -8.17 -11.80 15.04
CA SER A 62 -7.88 -12.39 16.34
C SER A 62 -9.18 -12.60 17.09
N HIS A 63 -9.32 -13.79 17.67
CA HIS A 63 -10.52 -14.22 18.36
C HIS A 63 -10.14 -14.85 19.70
N CYS A 64 -11.07 -14.80 20.66
CA CYS A 64 -10.91 -15.51 21.92
C CYS A 64 -11.04 -17.02 21.69
N LEU A 65 -10.15 -17.79 22.32
CA LEU A 65 -10.16 -19.24 22.19
C LEU A 65 -11.38 -19.83 22.92
N GLY A 66 -12.27 -20.50 22.19
CA GLY A 66 -13.39 -21.23 22.77
C GLY A 66 -14.53 -20.38 23.34
N GLN A 67 -14.53 -19.06 23.11
CA GLN A 67 -15.57 -18.17 23.61
C GLN A 67 -15.83 -16.98 22.68
N THR A 68 -17.01 -16.39 22.79
CA THR A 68 -17.33 -15.13 22.11
C THR A 68 -16.63 -13.98 22.83
N GLY A 69 -15.70 -13.33 22.14
CA GLY A 69 -15.08 -12.08 22.58
C GLY A 69 -15.64 -10.89 21.82
N SER A 70 -15.31 -9.69 22.29
CA SER A 70 -15.58 -8.44 21.59
C SER A 70 -14.29 -7.86 21.02
N THR A 71 -14.40 -7.04 19.98
CA THR A 71 -13.28 -6.34 19.35
C THR A 71 -13.63 -4.87 19.20
N GLU A 72 -12.70 -3.98 19.53
CA GLU A 72 -12.89 -2.53 19.36
C GLU A 72 -11.74 -1.93 18.54
N TYR A 73 -12.09 -1.20 17.46
CA TYR A 73 -11.13 -0.48 16.63
C TYR A 73 -10.85 0.89 17.24
N ASN A 74 -9.56 1.27 17.30
CA ASN A 74 -9.19 2.62 17.66
C ASN A 74 -8.84 3.43 16.41
N TYR A 75 -9.86 3.98 15.74
CA TYR A 75 -9.69 4.78 14.53
C TYR A 75 -8.96 6.11 14.74
N SER A 76 -8.68 6.51 15.98
CA SER A 76 -7.85 7.69 16.27
C SER A 76 -6.35 7.41 16.10
N LEU A 77 -5.96 6.16 15.91
CA LEU A 77 -4.58 5.74 15.70
C LEU A 77 -4.34 5.36 14.23
N SER A 78 -3.09 5.43 13.80
CA SER A 78 -2.63 4.92 12.49
C SER A 78 -2.46 3.40 12.50
N PHE A 79 -2.46 2.77 11.33
CA PHE A 79 -2.14 1.36 11.20
C PHE A 79 -0.68 1.12 11.63
N PRO A 80 -0.35 0.01 12.33
CA PRO A 80 -1.22 -1.07 12.80
C PRO A 80 -1.82 -0.83 14.19
N LYS A 81 -1.61 0.34 14.82
CA LYS A 81 -2.02 0.60 16.21
C LYS A 81 -3.53 0.74 16.39
N CYS A 82 -4.26 1.06 15.32
CA CYS A 82 -5.71 1.09 15.32
C CYS A 82 -6.37 -0.29 15.33
N CYS A 83 -5.58 -1.36 15.12
CA CYS A 83 -6.12 -2.70 14.99
C CYS A 83 -6.78 -3.18 16.28
N PRO A 84 -7.92 -3.88 16.16
CA PRO A 84 -8.65 -4.33 17.33
C PRO A 84 -7.87 -5.43 18.02
N GLN A 85 -7.87 -5.38 19.35
CA GLN A 85 -7.45 -6.51 20.17
C GLN A 85 -8.69 -7.22 20.70
N PRO A 86 -8.67 -8.56 20.79
CA PRO A 86 -9.80 -9.31 21.30
C PRO A 86 -9.89 -9.09 22.81
N ILE A 87 -11.07 -8.68 23.27
CA ILE A 87 -11.41 -8.58 24.69
C ILE A 87 -12.09 -9.89 25.08
N CYS A 88 -11.36 -10.69 25.83
CA CYS A 88 -11.81 -11.99 26.30
C CYS A 88 -12.34 -11.89 27.73
N PRO A 89 -13.56 -12.39 28.01
CA PRO A 89 -14.06 -12.52 29.38
C PRO A 89 -13.25 -13.54 30.19
#